data_AF-R1DU42-F1
#
_entry.id   AF-R1DU42-F1
#
_cell.length_a   1.000
_cell.length_b   1.000
_cell.length_c   1.000
_cell.angle_alpha   90.00
_cell.angle_beta   90.00
_cell.angle_gamma   90.00
#
_symmetry.space_group_name_H-M   'P 1'
#
loop_
_entity.id
_entity.type
_entity.pdbx_description
1 polymer ?
#
loop_
_entity_poly.entity_id
_entity_poly.type
_entity_poly.pdbx_seq_one_letter_code
_entity_poly.pdbx_strand_id
1 'polypeptide(L)' 'FSFYTKREVERLSVCKVTSSRQRDVMNRPLANGLYDARMGPTDNWDTCVTCGLEYGLCPGHFGHIDLPLPTYTH' A
#
# COMPACT_ATOMS: atom_id res chain seq x y z
N PHE A 1 12.39 -1.49 -21.10
CA PHE A 1 11.34 -0.94 -20.22
C PHE A 1 9.99 -1.19 -20.87
N SER A 2 9.02 -1.73 -20.13
CA SER A 2 7.65 -2.03 -20.58
C SER A 2 6.64 -1.40 -19.62
N PHE A 3 5.43 -1.15 -20.10
CA PHE A 3 4.34 -0.62 -19.28
C PHE A 3 3.68 -1.74 -18.47
N TYR A 4 3.35 -1.48 -17.21
CA TYR A 4 2.55 -2.40 -16.41
C TYR A 4 1.09 -2.36 -16.87
N THR A 5 0.53 -3.52 -17.17
CA THR A 5 -0.91 -3.68 -17.38
C THR A 5 -1.64 -3.64 -16.03
N LYS A 6 -2.93 -3.32 -16.06
CA LYS A 6 -3.79 -3.32 -14.85
C LYS A 6 -3.63 -4.62 -14.04
N ARG A 7 -3.62 -5.76 -14.74
CA ARG A 7 -3.51 -7.09 -14.11
C ARG A 7 -2.15 -7.34 -13.46
N GLU A 8 -1.08 -6.75 -13.98
CA GLU A 8 0.25 -6.84 -13.37
C GLU A 8 0.32 -5.99 -12.11
N VAL A 9 -0.22 -4.77 -12.14
CA VAL A 9 -0.33 -3.90 -10.95
C VAL A 9 -1.16 -4.58 -9.86
N GLU A 10 -2.30 -5.17 -10.21
CA GLU A 10 -3.14 -5.93 -9.27
C GLU A 10 -2.40 -7.12 -8.64
N ARG A 11 -1.56 -7.83 -9.41
CA ARG A 11 -0.78 -8.98 -8.91
C ARG A 11 0.40 -8.58 -8.02
N LEU A 12 1.01 -7.44 -8.31
CA LEU A 12 2.12 -6.92 -7.51
C LEU A 12 1.62 -6.23 -6.23
N SER A 13 0.35 -5.88 -6.18
CA SER A 13 -0.20 -5.11 -5.09
C SER A 13 -0.73 -5.97 -3.94
N VAL A 14 -0.32 -5.63 -2.73
CA VAL A 14 -0.74 -6.32 -1.49
C VAL A 14 -2.04 -5.77 -0.93
N CYS A 15 -2.44 -4.56 -1.33
CA CYS A 15 -3.68 -3.94 -0.92
C CYS A 15 -4.20 -2.92 -1.94
N LYS A 16 -5.53 -2.85 -2.04
CA LYS A 16 -6.22 -1.79 -2.75
C LYS A 16 -6.47 -0.63 -1.80
N VAL A 17 -5.86 0.53 -2.06
CA VAL A 17 -6.11 1.75 -1.28
C VAL A 17 -7.40 2.38 -1.79
N THR A 18 -8.41 2.43 -0.92
CA THR A 18 -9.73 2.99 -1.21
C THR A 18 -10.01 4.26 -0.42
N SER A 19 -9.25 4.51 0.64
CA SER A 19 -9.41 5.68 1.49
C SER A 19 -8.20 6.60 1.38
N SER A 20 -8.46 7.88 1.09
CA SER A 20 -7.47 8.95 1.20
C SER A 20 -7.20 9.35 2.65
N ARG A 21 -7.98 8.84 3.62
CA ARG A 21 -7.77 9.10 5.04
C ARG A 21 -6.55 8.35 5.53
N GLN A 22 -5.64 9.11 6.14
CA GLN A 22 -4.40 8.59 6.69
C GLN A 22 -4.61 7.82 8.00
N ARG A 23 -5.41 8.38 8.91
CA ARG A 23 -5.60 7.83 10.25
C ARG A 23 -7.05 7.99 10.70
N ASP A 24 -7.50 7.04 11.52
CA ASP A 24 -8.85 7.06 12.09
C ASP A 24 -8.90 8.05 13.27
N VAL A 25 -10.09 8.31 13.81
CA VAL A 25 -10.31 9.21 14.97
C VAL A 25 -9.48 8.80 16.19
N MET A 26 -9.10 7.52 16.28
CA MET A 26 -8.22 6.96 17.31
C MET A 26 -6.73 6.96 16.94
N ASN A 27 -6.32 7.71 15.89
CA ASN A 27 -4.93 7.80 15.40
C ASN A 27 -4.33 6.47 14.90
N ARG A 28 -5.18 5.46 14.65
CA ARG A 28 -4.76 4.16 14.11
C ARG A 28 -4.70 4.20 12.58
N PRO A 29 -3.76 3.47 11.94
CA PRO A 29 -3.77 3.30 10.49
C PRO A 29 -5.08 2.66 10.03
N LEU A 30 -5.68 3.19 8.97
CA LEU A 30 -6.89 2.60 8.39
C LEU A 30 -6.53 1.39 7.54
N ALA A 31 -7.34 0.33 7.66
CA ALA A 31 -7.38 -0.73 6.66
C ALA A 31 -7.77 -0.14 5.30
N ASN A 32 -7.03 -0.48 4.24
CA ASN A 32 -7.15 0.06 2.89
C ASN A 32 -6.92 1.58 2.80
N GLY A 33 -6.25 2.16 3.80
CA GLY A 33 -5.77 3.53 3.79
C GLY A 33 -4.33 3.62 3.29
N LEU A 34 -3.79 4.84 3.28
CA LEU A 34 -2.41 5.10 2.84
C LEU A 34 -1.35 4.42 3.73
N TYR A 35 -1.67 4.25 5.02
CA TYR A 35 -0.79 3.64 6.03
C TYR A 35 -1.23 2.21 6.36
N ASP A 36 -1.80 1.47 5.40
CA ASP A 36 -2.18 0.07 5.62
C ASP A 36 -0.94 -0.75 6.03
N ALA A 37 -1.03 -1.47 7.15
CA ALA A 37 0.07 -2.25 7.71
C ALA A 37 0.61 -3.34 6.76
N ARG A 38 -0.14 -3.72 5.72
CA ARG A 38 0.32 -4.61 4.65
C ARG A 38 1.32 -3.94 3.72
N MET A 39 1.26 -2.62 3.54
CA MET A 39 2.21 -1.88 2.70
C MET A 39 3.58 -1.73 3.34
N GLY A 40 3.63 -1.83 4.67
CA GLY A 40 4.87 -1.75 5.44
C GLY A 40 4.59 -1.36 6.89
N PRO A 41 5.60 -1.51 7.76
CA PRO A 41 5.53 -1.03 9.14
C PRO A 41 5.51 0.50 9.15
N THR A 42 4.62 1.08 9.96
CA THR A 42 4.48 2.54 10.09
C THR A 42 5.43 3.13 11.14
N ASP A 43 5.91 2.29 12.06
CA ASP A 43 6.82 2.67 13.13
C ASP A 43 8.05 1.74 13.15
N ASN A 44 9.14 2.18 13.77
CA ASN A 44 10.41 1.46 13.85
C ASN A 44 10.30 0.17 14.67
N TRP A 45 9.31 0.08 15.55
CA TRP A 45 9.03 -1.10 16.38
C TRP A 45 7.97 -2.02 15.78
N ASP A 46 7.33 -1.62 14.69
CA ASP A 46 6.34 -2.45 14.02
C ASP A 46 7.00 -3.47 13.10
N THR A 47 6.36 -4.63 13.00
CA THR A 47 6.71 -5.67 12.04
C THR A 47 5.77 -5.61 10.85
N CYS A 48 6.29 -5.84 9.66
CA CYS A 48 5.49 -5.83 8.46
C CYS A 48 4.53 -7.03 8.45
N VAL A 49 3.23 -6.78 8.23
CA VAL A 49 2.22 -7.85 8.15
C VAL A 49 2.43 -8.76 6.93
N THR A 50 3.02 -8.25 5.86
CA THR A 50 3.18 -8.98 4.59
C THR A 50 4.45 -9.84 4.57
N CYS A 51 5.61 -9.28 4.92
CA CYS A 51 6.88 -10.01 4.91
C CYS A 51 7.35 -10.52 6.28
N GLY A 52 6.73 -10.08 7.38
CA GLY A 52 7.14 -10.45 8.74
C GLY A 52 8.46 -9.83 9.21
N LEU A 53 9.09 -8.97 8.40
CA LEU A 53 10.35 -8.32 8.72
C LEU A 53 10.14 -7.05 9.53
N GLU A 54 11.13 -6.70 10.34
CA GLU A 54 11.19 -5.43 11.07
C GLU A 54 11.37 -4.22 10.12
N TYR A 55 11.06 -3.02 10.60
CA TYR A 55 11.13 -1.77 9.83
C TYR A 55 12.41 -1.60 9.01
N GLY A 56 13.58 -1.89 9.58
CA GLY A 56 14.87 -1.72 8.90
C GLY A 56 15.16 -2.74 7.79
N LEU A 57 14.44 -3.85 7.75
CA LEU A 57 14.65 -4.96 6.80
C LEU A 57 13.51 -5.07 5.78
N CYS A 58 12.38 -4.40 6.01
CA CYS A 58 11.26 -4.41 5.09
C CYS A 58 11.58 -3.58 3.82
N PRO A 59 11.55 -4.17 2.62
CA PRO A 59 11.79 -3.44 1.37
C PRO A 59 10.60 -2.54 0.97
N GLY A 60 9.49 -2.60 1.70
CA GLY A 60 8.22 -1.98 1.35
C GLY A 60 7.40 -2.83 0.38
N HIS A 61 6.07 -2.67 0.44
CA HIS A 61 5.13 -3.41 -0.40
C HIS A 61 4.21 -2.47 -1.17
N PHE A 62 3.90 -2.84 -2.41
CA PHE A 62 3.11 -1.99 -3.29
C PHE A 62 1.62 -2.05 -2.98
N GLY A 63 1.00 -0.89 -2.81
CA GLY A 63 -0.44 -0.71 -2.89
C GLY A 63 -0.85 -0.25 -4.28
N HIS A 64 -2.12 -0.44 -4.66
CA HIS A 64 -2.69 0.16 -5.87
C HIS A 64 -3.99 0.90 -5.55
N ILE A 65 -4.28 1.92 -6.35
CA ILE A 65 -5.54 2.66 -6.33
C ILE A 65 -6.21 2.40 -7.68
N ASP A 66 -7.45 1.90 -7.66
CA ASP A 66 -8.25 1.85 -8.87
C ASP A 66 -8.77 3.26 -9.18
N LEU A 67 -8.28 3.82 -10.27
CA LEU A 67 -8.80 5.06 -10.81
C LEU A 67 -10.11 4.77 -11.54
N PRO A 68 -11.23 5.45 -11.20
CA PRO A 68 -12.52 5.20 -11.83
C PRO A 68 -12.57 5.65 -13.30
N LEU A 69 -11.62 6.50 -13.72
CA LEU A 69 -11.51 7.03 -15.07
C LEU A 69 -10.10 6.76 -15.62
N PRO A 70 -9.96 6.45 -16.92
CA PRO A 70 -8.65 6.28 -17.54
C PRO A 70 -7.89 7.60 -17.54
N THR A 71 -6.73 7.63 -16.89
CA THR A 71 -5.84 8.79 -16.85
C THR A 71 -4.70 8.61 -17.85
N TYR A 72 -4.36 9.66 -18.58
CA TYR A 72 -3.21 9.66 -19.49
C TYR A 72 -1.91 9.83 -18.69
N THR A 73 -0.99 8.86 -18.79
CA THR A 73 0.38 8.95 -18.23
C THR A 73 1.24 9.81 -19.15
N HIS A 74 1.79 10.89 -18.60
CA HIS A 74 2.64 11.86 -19.29
C HIS A 74 4.10 11.41 -19.43
#